data_AF-A0A7V9B545-F1
#
_entry.id   AF-A0A7V9B545-F1
#
_cell.length_a   1.000
_cell.length_b   1.000
_cell.length_c   1.000
_cell.angle_alpha   90.00
_cell.angle_beta   90.00
_cell.angle_gamma   90.00
#
_symmetry.space_group_name_H-M   'P 1'
#
loop_
_entity.id
_entity.type
_entity.pdbx_description
1 polymer ?
#
loop_
_entity_poly.entity_id
_entity_poly.type
_entity_poly.pdbx_seq_one_letter_code
_entity_poly.pdbx_strand_id
1 'polypeptide(L)'
;MLATALAVATAALTVSPIGSSATPGVPTDPRADRERVRQEAANVAARLNVLQATNAEVEQALSALQANVAGQEAALADAQRAAADAEAALAAARQREAETQAQIDGVNEDLRLAAVEAYINAGAMDDTTAMLQTDDIDDAMRRRSLVNLRAGQYQDVLDQLRSLSEDLAISREQARVAAEAAAAHQA
;
A
#
# COMPACT_ATOMS: atom_id res chain seq x y z
N MET A 1 -29.78 -24.22 -1.19
CA MET A 1 -29.86 -25.69 -1.18
C MET A 1 -30.26 -26.11 0.22
N LEU A 2 -31.51 -26.58 0.32
CA LEU A 2 -32.23 -27.24 1.42
C LEU A 2 -32.30 -26.59 2.82
N ALA A 3 -33.48 -25.98 3.03
CA ALA A 3 -34.02 -25.50 4.28
C ALA A 3 -34.67 -26.62 5.11
N THR A 4 -34.40 -26.54 6.41
CA THR A 4 -35.28 -26.78 7.56
C THR A 4 -36.73 -27.28 7.37
N ALA A 5 -36.99 -28.38 8.06
CA ALA A 5 -37.97 -28.57 9.15
C ALA A 5 -39.49 -28.59 8.90
N LEU A 6 -40.08 -29.55 9.65
CA LEU A 6 -41.36 -29.50 10.38
C LEU A 6 -42.62 -29.97 9.66
N ALA A 7 -43.11 -31.14 10.07
CA ALA A 7 -44.53 -31.49 9.97
C ALA A 7 -44.94 -32.35 11.17
N VAL A 8 -45.61 -31.72 12.12
CA VAL A 8 -46.46 -32.37 13.12
C VAL A 8 -47.84 -32.53 12.49
N ALA A 9 -48.44 -33.72 12.52
CA ALA A 9 -49.90 -33.88 12.57
C ALA A 9 -50.32 -35.34 12.81
N THR A 10 -50.90 -35.56 14.00
CA THR A 10 -52.14 -36.32 14.27
C THR A 10 -52.28 -37.74 13.72
N ALA A 11 -52.26 -38.73 14.62
CA ALA A 11 -52.91 -40.02 14.40
C ALA A 11 -54.00 -40.24 15.47
N ALA A 12 -55.22 -40.38 14.98
CA ALA A 12 -56.47 -40.45 15.71
C ALA A 12 -56.68 -41.80 16.42
N LEU A 13 -57.42 -41.72 17.53
CA LEU A 13 -58.04 -42.84 18.23
C LEU A 13 -58.94 -43.68 17.29
N THR A 14 -58.63 -44.96 17.15
CA THR A 14 -59.63 -45.99 16.78
C THR A 14 -59.51 -47.15 17.74
N VAL A 15 -60.48 -47.26 18.65
CA VAL A 15 -60.72 -48.42 19.50
C VAL A 15 -61.48 -49.46 18.66
N SER A 16 -60.90 -50.65 18.52
CA SER A 16 -61.62 -51.87 18.12
C SER A 16 -61.18 -53.03 19.04
N PRO A 17 -62.11 -53.78 19.65
CA PRO A 17 -61.79 -54.86 20.55
C PRO A 17 -61.44 -56.11 19.74
N ILE A 18 -60.15 -56.44 19.68
CA ILE A 18 -59.70 -57.71 19.12
C ILE A 18 -59.85 -58.77 20.20
N GLY A 19 -60.72 -59.74 19.93
CA GLY A 19 -60.93 -60.92 20.77
C GLY A 19 -59.64 -61.70 21.02
N SER A 20 -59.52 -62.19 22.25
CA SER A 20 -58.43 -63.02 22.71
C SER A 20 -58.43 -64.38 22.02
N SER A 21 -57.79 -64.50 20.87
CA SER A 21 -57.14 -65.74 20.45
C SER A 21 -55.73 -65.73 21.02
N ALA A 22 -55.58 -66.33 22.20
CA ALA A 22 -54.30 -66.54 22.84
C ALA A 22 -53.46 -67.53 22.01
N THR A 23 -52.62 -66.99 21.12
CA THR A 23 -51.32 -67.60 20.87
C THR A 23 -50.55 -67.55 22.20
N PRO A 24 -49.86 -68.62 22.66
CA PRO A 24 -48.98 -68.52 23.82
C PRO A 24 -47.85 -67.53 23.51
N GLY A 25 -48.09 -66.25 23.78
CA GLY A 25 -47.11 -65.19 23.71
C GLY A 25 -46.15 -65.37 24.88
N VAL A 26 -44.85 -65.38 24.57
CA VAL A 26 -43.75 -65.34 25.53
C VAL A 26 -44.09 -64.37 26.67
N PRO A 27 -43.94 -64.74 27.95
CA PRO A 27 -44.11 -63.80 29.06
C PRO A 27 -43.09 -62.68 28.90
N THR A 28 -43.51 -61.50 28.45
CA THR A 28 -42.66 -60.30 28.42
C THR A 28 -42.47 -59.81 29.84
N ASP A 29 -41.26 -59.97 30.39
CA ASP A 29 -40.90 -59.45 31.71
C ASP A 29 -40.79 -57.90 31.64
N PRO A 30 -41.70 -57.13 32.28
CA PRO A 30 -41.67 -55.67 32.27
C PRO A 30 -40.44 -55.08 32.98
N ARG A 31 -39.65 -55.88 33.70
CA ARG A 31 -38.33 -55.47 34.19
C ARG A 31 -37.29 -55.51 33.07
N ALA A 32 -37.32 -56.56 32.24
CA ALA A 32 -36.43 -56.69 31.09
C ALA A 32 -36.67 -55.59 30.04
N ASP A 33 -37.93 -55.21 29.78
CA ASP A 33 -38.24 -54.10 28.87
C ASP A 33 -37.74 -52.74 29.38
N ARG A 34 -37.87 -52.49 30.70
CA ARG A 34 -37.34 -51.27 31.31
C ARG A 34 -35.82 -51.19 31.22
N GLU A 35 -35.14 -52.33 31.40
CA GLU A 35 -33.70 -52.40 31.28
C GLU A 35 -33.25 -52.15 29.83
N ARG A 36 -33.95 -52.72 28.84
CA ARG A 36 -33.68 -52.46 27.41
C ARG A 36 -33.84 -50.98 27.06
N VAL A 37 -34.93 -50.33 27.48
CA VAL A 37 -35.15 -48.90 27.22
C VAL A 37 -34.09 -48.04 27.89
N ARG A 38 -33.64 -48.38 29.10
CA ARG A 38 -32.53 -47.68 29.76
C ARG A 38 -31.23 -47.79 28.98
N GLN A 39 -30.92 -48.97 28.45
CA GLN A 39 -29.73 -49.18 27.62
C GLN A 39 -29.81 -48.44 26.29
N GLU A 40 -30.96 -48.46 25.62
CA GLU A 40 -31.22 -47.67 24.41
C GLU A 40 -31.07 -46.17 24.67
N ALA A 41 -31.66 -45.67 25.76
CA ALA A 41 -31.53 -44.26 26.16
C ALA A 41 -30.07 -43.88 26.45
N ALA A 42 -29.30 -44.72 27.14
CA ALA A 42 -27.88 -44.50 27.39
C ALA A 42 -27.06 -44.45 26.09
N ASN A 43 -27.34 -45.33 25.14
CA ASN A 43 -26.69 -45.36 23.83
C ASN A 43 -27.01 -44.10 23.00
N VAL A 44 -28.25 -43.64 23.00
CA VAL A 44 -28.65 -42.40 22.32
C VAL A 44 -27.99 -41.19 22.98
N ALA A 45 -27.98 -41.12 24.31
CA ALA A 45 -27.32 -40.05 25.05
C ALA A 45 -25.81 -39.99 24.76
N ALA A 46 -25.13 -41.14 24.70
CA ALA A 46 -23.73 -41.21 24.32
C ALA A 46 -23.48 -40.68 22.90
N ARG A 47 -24.32 -41.07 21.93
CA ARG A 47 -24.24 -40.55 20.54
C ARG A 47 -24.50 -39.05 20.45
N LEU A 48 -25.47 -38.54 21.21
CA LEU A 48 -25.78 -37.11 21.27
C LEU A 48 -24.59 -36.32 21.83
N ASN A 49 -23.98 -36.79 22.91
CA ASN A 49 -22.80 -36.17 23.51
C ASN A 49 -21.62 -36.13 22.52
N VAL A 50 -21.37 -37.21 21.79
CA VAL A 50 -20.32 -37.24 20.74
C VAL A 50 -20.63 -36.23 19.63
N LEU A 51 -21.87 -36.19 19.14
CA LEU A 51 -22.27 -35.23 18.10
C LEU A 51 -22.16 -33.77 18.57
N GLN A 52 -22.56 -33.49 19.82
CA GLN A 52 -22.41 -32.17 20.43
C GLN A 52 -20.95 -31.76 20.58
N ALA A 53 -20.08 -32.69 20.99
CA ALA A 53 -18.64 -32.45 21.06
C ALA A 53 -18.07 -32.12 19.68
N THR A 54 -18.41 -32.89 18.64
CA THR A 54 -17.99 -32.62 17.26
C THR A 54 -18.52 -31.27 16.75
N ASN A 55 -19.76 -30.90 17.07
CA ASN A 55 -20.28 -29.58 16.70
C ASN A 55 -19.50 -28.45 17.38
N ALA A 56 -19.16 -28.58 18.67
CA ALA A 56 -18.37 -27.60 19.38
C ALA A 56 -16.95 -27.46 18.77
N GLU A 57 -16.33 -28.56 18.34
CA GLU A 57 -15.06 -28.55 17.63
C GLU A 57 -15.17 -27.82 16.27
N VAL A 58 -16.25 -28.05 15.52
CA VAL A 58 -16.51 -27.36 14.25
C VAL A 58 -16.73 -25.86 14.46
N GLU A 59 -17.53 -25.46 15.45
CA GLU A 59 -17.75 -24.05 15.79
C GLU A 59 -16.44 -23.36 16.19
N GLN A 60 -15.60 -24.03 16.98
CA GLN A 60 -14.29 -23.53 17.37
C GLN A 60 -13.37 -23.37 16.14
N ALA A 61 -13.35 -24.36 15.24
CA ALA A 61 -12.56 -24.30 14.01
C ALA A 61 -13.02 -23.17 13.08
N LEU A 62 -14.34 -22.97 12.92
CA LEU A 62 -14.90 -21.88 12.14
C LEU A 62 -14.58 -20.51 12.76
N SER A 63 -14.69 -20.38 14.08
CA SER A 63 -14.31 -19.15 14.77
C SER A 63 -12.81 -18.83 14.60
N ALA A 64 -11.94 -19.85 14.68
CA ALA A 64 -10.51 -19.69 14.46
C ALA A 64 -10.20 -19.28 13.01
N LEU A 65 -10.90 -19.89 12.03
CA LEU A 65 -10.76 -19.53 10.62
C LEU A 65 -11.24 -18.10 10.35
N GLN A 66 -12.38 -17.69 10.91
CA GLN A 66 -12.88 -16.32 10.78
C GLN A 66 -11.90 -15.30 11.37
N ALA A 67 -11.34 -15.57 12.54
CA ALA A 67 -10.31 -14.72 13.14
C ALA A 67 -9.05 -14.64 12.28
N ASN A 68 -8.64 -15.76 11.68
CA ASN A 68 -7.50 -15.81 10.78
C ASN A 68 -7.74 -15.02 9.48
N VAL A 69 -8.92 -15.18 8.86
CA VAL A 69 -9.31 -14.43 7.66
C VAL A 69 -9.37 -12.93 7.95
N ALA A 70 -10.02 -12.52 9.04
CA ALA A 70 -10.07 -11.11 9.43
C ALA A 70 -8.65 -10.54 9.68
N GLY A 71 -7.75 -11.32 10.26
CA GLY A 71 -6.35 -10.95 10.42
C GLY A 71 -5.61 -10.78 9.09
N GLN A 72 -5.83 -11.69 8.13
CA GLN A 72 -5.24 -11.60 6.80
C GLN A 72 -5.81 -10.43 5.99
N GLU A 73 -7.11 -10.16 6.08
CA GLU A 73 -7.76 -9.01 5.43
C GLU A 73 -7.20 -7.68 5.96
N ALA A 74 -6.98 -7.58 7.28
CA ALA A 74 -6.35 -6.41 7.89
C ALA A 74 -4.90 -6.24 7.40
N ALA A 75 -4.10 -7.31 7.39
CA ALA A 75 -2.73 -7.28 6.91
C ALA A 75 -2.65 -6.91 5.41
N LEU A 76 -3.59 -7.39 4.60
CA LEU A 76 -3.70 -7.03 3.18
C LEU A 76 -4.03 -5.55 3.02
N ALA A 77 -4.98 -5.02 3.78
CA ALA A 77 -5.34 -3.60 3.75
C ALA A 77 -4.16 -2.70 4.17
N ASP A 78 -3.39 -3.11 5.18
CA ASP A 78 -2.16 -2.42 5.58
C ASP A 78 -1.10 -2.44 4.47
N ALA A 79 -0.87 -3.60 3.85
CA ALA A 79 0.09 -3.75 2.75
C ALA A 79 -0.31 -2.89 1.53
N GLN A 80 -1.60 -2.85 1.18
CA GLN A 80 -2.10 -2.02 0.09
C GLN A 80 -1.90 -0.52 0.36
N ARG A 81 -2.14 -0.07 1.60
CA ARG A 81 -1.85 1.32 2.00
C ARG A 81 -0.36 1.64 1.88
N ALA A 82 0.50 0.77 2.41
CA ALA A 82 1.96 0.96 2.33
C ALA A 82 2.46 1.03 0.87
N ALA A 83 1.92 0.17 -0.01
CA ALA A 83 2.22 0.21 -1.43
C ALA A 83 1.82 1.54 -2.08
N ALA A 84 0.59 2.02 -1.81
CA ALA A 84 0.11 3.29 -2.34
C ALA A 84 0.95 4.49 -1.84
N ASP A 85 1.34 4.49 -0.57
CA ASP A 85 2.20 5.52 0.01
C ASP A 85 3.59 5.52 -0.64
N ALA A 86 4.16 4.34 -0.88
CA ALA A 86 5.45 4.19 -1.55
C ALA A 86 5.41 4.67 -3.02
N GLU A 87 4.34 4.36 -3.75
CA GLU A 87 4.13 4.86 -5.12
C GLU A 87 3.97 6.38 -5.17
N ALA A 88 3.23 6.96 -4.22
CA ALA A 88 3.08 8.42 -4.11
C ALA A 88 4.43 9.09 -3.77
N ALA A 89 5.22 8.50 -2.88
CA ALA A 89 6.55 8.99 -2.55
C ALA A 89 7.51 8.95 -3.76
N LEU A 90 7.46 7.88 -4.56
CA LEU A 90 8.22 7.77 -5.81
C LEU A 90 7.81 8.84 -6.82
N ALA A 91 6.51 9.05 -7.02
CA ALA A 91 6.01 10.09 -7.93
C ALA A 91 6.51 11.48 -7.52
N ALA A 92 6.41 11.82 -6.22
CA ALA A 92 6.90 13.08 -5.69
C ALA A 92 8.43 13.24 -5.84
N ALA A 93 9.20 12.17 -5.62
CA ALA A 93 10.65 12.20 -5.78
C ALA A 93 11.08 12.41 -7.25
N ARG A 94 10.41 11.75 -8.20
CA ARG A 94 10.63 11.96 -9.64
C ARG A 94 10.26 13.36 -10.09
N GLN A 95 9.17 13.91 -9.55
CA GLN A 95 8.78 15.29 -9.84
C GLN A 95 9.87 16.27 -9.37
N ARG A 96 10.37 16.13 -8.14
CA ARG A 96 11.48 16.95 -7.64
C ARG A 96 12.72 16.84 -8.52
N GLU A 97 13.08 15.63 -8.96
CA GLU A 97 14.23 15.44 -9.86
C GLU A 97 14.05 16.21 -11.18
N ALA A 98 12.86 16.10 -11.78
CA ALA A 98 12.55 16.80 -13.02
C ALA A 98 12.55 18.32 -12.85
N GLU A 99 12.02 18.83 -11.74
CA GLU A 99 12.03 20.26 -11.41
C GLU A 99 13.45 20.80 -11.22
N THR A 100 14.31 20.09 -10.48
CA THR A 100 15.72 20.51 -10.30
C THR A 100 16.50 20.44 -11.61
N GLN A 101 16.28 19.41 -12.43
CA GLN A 101 16.89 19.32 -13.75
C GLN A 101 16.46 20.48 -14.65
N ALA A 102 15.17 20.83 -14.66
CA ALA A 102 14.67 21.96 -15.44
C ALA A 102 15.26 23.30 -14.98
N GLN A 103 15.50 23.48 -13.67
CA GLN A 103 16.19 24.66 -13.15
C GLN A 103 17.64 24.75 -13.64
N ILE A 104 18.38 23.62 -13.61
CA ILE A 104 19.74 23.54 -14.16
C ILE A 104 19.76 23.88 -15.65
N ASP A 105 18.82 23.33 -16.42
CA ASP A 105 18.73 23.57 -17.86
C ASP A 105 18.44 25.06 -18.14
N GLY A 106 17.58 25.69 -17.36
CA GLY A 106 17.32 27.13 -17.42
C GLY A 106 18.56 27.99 -17.13
N VAL A 107 19.27 27.70 -16.04
CA VAL A 107 20.51 28.41 -15.67
C VAL A 107 21.60 28.24 -16.76
N ASN A 108 21.71 27.04 -17.35
CA ASN A 108 22.65 26.78 -18.43
C ASN A 108 22.31 27.56 -19.71
N GLU A 109 21.02 27.69 -20.04
CA GLU A 109 20.60 28.49 -21.20
C GLU A 109 20.87 29.97 -20.98
N ASP A 110 20.59 30.51 -19.79
CA ASP A 110 20.92 31.89 -19.44
C ASP A 110 22.43 32.15 -19.55
N LEU A 111 23.25 31.21 -19.08
CA LEU A 111 24.71 31.28 -19.20
C LEU A 111 25.17 31.24 -20.67
N ARG A 112 24.54 30.40 -21.49
CA ARG A 112 24.81 30.31 -22.93
C ARG A 112 24.48 31.62 -23.65
N LEU A 113 23.31 32.21 -23.38
CA LEU A 113 22.89 33.48 -23.95
C LEU A 113 23.84 34.62 -23.55
N ALA A 114 24.22 34.68 -22.26
CA ALA A 114 25.18 35.67 -21.77
C ALA A 114 26.56 35.52 -22.43
N ALA A 115 27.02 34.29 -22.69
CA ALA A 115 28.29 34.04 -23.38
C ALA A 115 28.24 34.45 -24.86
N VAL A 116 27.12 34.20 -25.55
CA VAL A 116 26.91 34.64 -26.94
C VAL A 116 26.88 36.17 -27.03
N GLU A 117 26.16 36.83 -26.13
CA GLU A 117 26.12 38.30 -26.06
C GLU A 117 27.52 38.88 -25.79
N ALA A 118 28.28 38.29 -24.86
CA ALA A 118 29.64 38.70 -24.57
C ALA A 118 30.56 38.53 -25.80
N TYR A 119 30.45 37.43 -26.55
CA TYR A 119 31.23 37.19 -27.77
C TYR A 119 30.91 38.21 -28.87
N ILE A 120 29.62 38.49 -29.11
CA ILE A 120 29.17 39.48 -30.10
C ILE A 120 29.67 40.88 -29.72
N ASN A 121 29.51 41.28 -28.46
CA ASN A 121 29.96 42.58 -27.98
C ASN A 121 31.50 42.70 -27.94
N ALA A 122 32.22 41.62 -27.62
CA ALA A 122 33.68 41.60 -27.68
C ALA A 122 34.19 41.79 -29.12
N GLY A 123 33.50 41.23 -30.12
CA GLY A 123 33.78 41.48 -31.54
C GLY A 123 33.49 42.93 -31.99
N ALA A 124 32.53 43.60 -31.36
CA ALA A 124 32.30 45.04 -31.55
C ALA A 124 33.34 45.92 -30.83
N MET A 125 34.06 45.37 -29.85
CA MET A 125 35.11 46.01 -29.05
C MET A 125 36.52 45.81 -29.64
N ASP A 126 36.67 45.35 -30.89
CA ASP A 126 37.96 45.38 -31.61
C ASP A 126 38.51 46.81 -31.78
N ASP A 127 37.73 47.81 -31.37
CA ASP A 127 38.16 49.14 -30.92
C ASP A 127 38.95 49.12 -29.58
N THR A 128 39.69 48.05 -29.29
CA THR A 128 40.70 48.03 -28.20
C THR A 128 41.71 49.18 -28.36
N THR A 129 41.89 49.66 -29.59
CA THR A 129 42.62 50.88 -29.95
C THR A 129 41.95 52.16 -29.44
N ALA A 130 40.61 52.23 -29.41
CA ALA A 130 39.86 53.36 -28.84
C ALA A 130 39.90 53.38 -27.29
N MET A 131 40.10 52.21 -26.66
CA MET A 131 40.21 52.06 -25.21
C MET A 131 41.51 52.64 -24.63
N LEU A 132 42.58 52.70 -25.43
CA LEU A 132 43.85 53.36 -25.10
C LEU A 132 43.86 54.87 -25.43
N GLN A 133 42.83 55.39 -26.11
CA GLN A 133 42.75 56.78 -26.57
C GLN A 133 41.87 57.69 -25.68
N THR A 134 41.21 57.14 -24.66
CA THR A 134 40.32 57.92 -23.78
C THR A 134 41.01 58.23 -22.45
N ASP A 135 41.56 59.44 -22.31
CA ASP A 135 42.28 59.96 -21.13
C ASP A 135 41.34 60.43 -19.99
N ASP A 136 40.33 59.62 -19.58
CA ASP A 136 39.47 59.96 -18.43
C ASP A 136 39.53 58.89 -17.33
N ILE A 137 40.20 59.23 -16.23
CA ILE A 137 40.37 58.38 -15.05
C ILE A 137 39.01 57.99 -14.44
N ASP A 138 38.01 58.86 -14.52
CA ASP A 138 36.67 58.59 -13.96
C ASP A 138 35.91 57.54 -14.77
N ASP A 139 36.06 57.51 -16.10
CA ASP A 139 35.45 56.48 -16.95
C ASP A 139 36.11 55.11 -16.72
N ALA A 140 37.44 55.09 -16.57
CA ALA A 140 38.19 53.87 -16.23
C ALA A 140 37.75 53.27 -14.88
N MET A 141 37.54 54.10 -13.85
CA MET A 141 37.04 53.64 -12.55
C MET A 141 35.60 53.10 -12.62
N ARG A 142 34.71 53.78 -13.36
CA ARG A 142 33.33 53.31 -13.57
C ARG A 142 33.28 51.98 -14.29
N ARG A 143 34.04 51.81 -15.39
CA ARG A 143 34.14 50.55 -16.11
C ARG A 143 34.71 49.43 -15.24
N ARG A 144 35.74 49.70 -14.43
CA ARG A 144 36.29 48.72 -13.49
C ARG A 144 35.25 48.28 -12.44
N SER A 145 34.46 49.20 -11.91
CA SER A 145 33.36 48.86 -10.98
C SER A 145 32.29 47.98 -11.63
N LEU A 146 31.89 48.28 -12.88
CA LEU A 146 30.92 47.47 -13.64
C LEU A 146 31.45 46.06 -13.95
N VAL A 147 32.73 45.94 -14.33
CA VAL A 147 33.37 44.63 -14.55
C VAL A 147 33.39 43.81 -13.27
N ASN A 148 33.74 44.41 -12.13
CA ASN A 148 33.74 43.72 -10.84
C ASN A 148 32.33 43.28 -10.42
N LEU A 149 31.31 44.13 -10.62
CA LEU A 149 29.91 43.78 -10.36
C LEU A 149 29.48 42.57 -11.20
N ARG A 150 29.80 42.58 -12.50
CA ARG A 150 29.48 41.50 -13.43
C ARG A 150 30.23 40.21 -13.07
N ALA A 151 31.49 40.31 -12.67
CA ALA A 151 32.27 39.16 -12.21
C ALA A 151 31.66 38.51 -10.95
N GLY A 152 31.15 39.32 -10.01
CA GLY A 152 30.41 38.81 -8.84
C GLY A 152 29.14 38.05 -9.23
N GLN A 153 28.34 38.60 -10.15
CA GLN A 153 27.14 37.91 -10.65
C GLN A 153 27.44 36.56 -11.30
N TYR A 154 28.56 36.43 -12.03
CA TYR A 154 28.98 35.15 -12.59
C TYR A 154 29.36 34.13 -11.51
N GLN A 155 30.00 34.57 -10.42
CA GLN A 155 30.32 33.68 -9.30
C GLN A 155 29.04 33.18 -8.63
N ASP A 156 28.06 34.05 -8.40
CA ASP A 156 26.77 33.67 -7.82
C ASP A 156 26.03 32.63 -8.69
N VAL A 157 26.06 32.78 -10.02
CA VAL A 157 25.46 31.81 -10.96
C VAL A 157 26.16 30.46 -10.93
N LEU A 158 27.50 30.43 -10.83
CA LEU A 158 28.26 29.19 -10.73
C LEU A 158 28.02 28.48 -9.40
N ASP A 159 27.93 29.22 -8.31
CA ASP A 159 27.60 28.68 -6.99
C ASP A 159 26.16 28.14 -6.98
N GLN A 160 25.21 28.84 -7.61
CA GLN A 160 23.85 28.36 -7.81
C GLN A 160 23.81 27.07 -8.62
N LEU A 161 24.53 27.00 -9.74
CA LEU A 161 24.59 25.80 -10.57
C LEU A 161 25.19 24.61 -9.80
N ARG A 162 26.21 24.86 -8.99
CA ARG A 162 26.80 23.86 -8.11
C ARG A 162 25.80 23.36 -7.08
N SER A 163 25.10 24.27 -6.39
CA SER A 163 24.05 23.92 -5.43
C SER A 163 22.97 23.07 -6.09
N LEU A 164 22.45 23.49 -7.25
CA LEU A 164 21.43 22.74 -7.98
C LEU A 164 21.93 21.36 -8.43
N SER A 165 23.20 21.24 -8.80
CA SER A 165 23.80 19.95 -9.17
C SER A 165 23.89 19.00 -7.98
N GLU A 166 24.23 19.53 -6.79
CA GLU A 166 24.21 18.78 -5.54
C GLU A 166 22.77 18.37 -5.17
N ASP A 167 21.81 19.27 -5.29
CA ASP A 167 20.38 19.01 -5.07
C ASP A 167 19.84 17.95 -6.04
N LEU A 168 20.27 17.98 -7.30
CA LEU A 168 19.89 16.98 -8.31
C LEU A 168 20.42 15.60 -7.94
N ALA A 169 21.67 15.52 -7.47
CA ALA A 169 22.25 14.25 -7.02
C ALA A 169 21.47 13.68 -5.82
N ILE A 170 21.11 14.53 -4.86
CA ILE A 170 20.27 14.16 -3.71
C ILE A 170 18.89 13.70 -4.20
N SER A 171 18.25 14.44 -5.11
CA SER A 171 16.91 14.10 -5.61
C SER A 171 16.90 12.79 -6.39
N ARG A 172 17.94 12.52 -7.20
CA ARG A 172 18.11 11.23 -7.90
C ARG A 172 18.23 10.06 -6.95
N GLU A 173 19.02 10.24 -5.89
CA GLU A 173 19.17 9.20 -4.89
C GLU A 173 17.86 8.95 -4.13
N GLN A 174 17.12 10.02 -3.78
CA GLN A 174 15.79 9.89 -3.19
C GLN A 174 14.81 9.16 -4.12
N ALA A 175 14.83 9.47 -5.42
CA ALA A 175 13.99 8.80 -6.41
C ALA A 175 14.37 7.32 -6.58
N ARG A 176 15.66 6.98 -6.53
CA ARG A 176 16.16 5.60 -6.56
C ARG A 176 15.67 4.82 -5.34
N VAL A 177 15.86 5.35 -4.14
CA VAL A 177 15.43 4.72 -2.89
C VAL A 177 13.90 4.54 -2.87
N ALA A 178 13.15 5.56 -3.30
CA ALA A 178 11.69 5.46 -3.39
C ALA A 178 11.25 4.41 -4.44
N ALA A 179 11.98 4.27 -5.55
CA ALA A 179 11.70 3.26 -6.57
C ALA A 179 11.94 1.85 -6.04
N GLU A 180 13.00 1.64 -5.26
CA GLU A 180 13.28 0.35 -4.61
C GLU A 180 12.22 -0.01 -3.59
N ALA A 181 11.78 0.96 -2.77
CA ALA A 181 10.70 0.77 -1.82
C ALA A 181 9.38 0.41 -2.52
N ALA A 182 9.01 1.14 -3.58
CA ALA A 182 7.80 0.85 -4.35
C ALA A 182 7.87 -0.53 -5.03
N ALA A 183 9.02 -0.89 -5.62
CA ALA A 183 9.22 -2.20 -6.24
C ALA A 183 9.14 -3.35 -5.24
N ALA A 184 9.60 -3.16 -3.99
CA ALA A 184 9.50 -4.16 -2.93
C ALA A 184 8.04 -4.50 -2.54
N HIS A 185 7.09 -3.60 -2.81
CA HIS A 185 5.66 -3.83 -2.60
C HIS A 185 4.95 -4.45 -3.82
N GLN A 186 5.60 -4.52 -4.99
CA GLN A 186 5.07 -5.10 -6.22
C GLN A 186 5.52 -6.54 -6.48
N ALA A 187 6.55 -7.01 -5.77
CA ALA A 187 7.11 -8.36 -5.85
C ALA A 187 6.38 -9.35 -4.92
#